data_AF-A0A6I3E8Z2-F1
#
_entry.id   AF-A0A6I3E8Z2-F1
#
_cell.length_a   1.000
_cell.length_b   1.000
_cell.length_c   1.000
_cell.angle_alpha   90.00
_cell.angle_beta   90.00
_cell.angle_gamma   90.00
#
_symmetry.space_group_name_H-M   'P 1'
#
loop_
_entity.id
_entity.type
_entity.pdbx_description
1 polymer ?
#
loop_
_entity_poly.entity_id
_entity_poly.type
_entity_poly.pdbx_seq_one_letter_code
_entity_poly.pdbx_strand_id
1 'polypeptide(L)'
;MIQINRRIVSIAGIALFALLTYIIAWSTLFTVSKVVVTGAQQSAMQNLSGVTIGEKLARVEPRAVARKLQEQLWIEGVDVSRNWINGTVTLQITPRKPIGIFAGRFIDKSGTTFDIPGG
;
A
#
# COMPACT_ATOMS: atom_id res chain seq x y z
N MET A 1 -45.78 24.88 11.29
CA MET A 1 -45.29 23.49 11.49
C MET A 1 -45.44 22.74 10.18
N ILE A 2 -44.34 22.33 9.55
CA ILE A 2 -44.39 21.55 8.31
C ILE A 2 -44.75 20.10 8.69
N GLN A 3 -45.94 19.63 8.30
CA GLN A 3 -46.37 18.25 8.48
C GLN A 3 -45.74 17.38 7.38
N ILE A 4 -44.57 16.79 7.68
CA ILE A 4 -43.86 15.93 6.74
C ILE A 4 -44.52 14.55 6.67
N ASN A 5 -44.89 14.12 5.46
CA ASN A 5 -45.51 12.83 5.23
C ASN A 5 -44.47 11.70 5.37
N ARG A 6 -44.70 10.74 6.28
CA ARG A 6 -43.76 9.63 6.54
C ARG A 6 -43.37 8.84 5.28
N ARG A 7 -44.30 8.70 4.33
CA ARG A 7 -44.05 8.03 3.03
C ARG A 7 -43.03 8.78 2.16
N ILE A 8 -43.10 10.13 2.14
CA ILE A 8 -42.17 10.96 1.37
C ILE A 8 -40.76 10.85 1.95
N VAL A 9 -40.64 10.83 3.28
CA VAL A 9 -39.34 10.62 3.96
C VAL A 9 -38.74 9.26 3.60
N SER A 10 -39.54 8.20 3.61
CA SER A 10 -39.06 6.86 3.26
C SER A 10 -38.58 6.79 1.81
N ILE A 11 -39.34 7.34 0.86
CA ILE A 11 -38.95 7.36 -0.56
C ILE A 11 -37.68 8.19 -0.76
N ALA A 12 -37.60 9.36 -0.15
CA ALA A 12 -36.42 10.21 -0.22
C ALA A 12 -35.19 9.50 0.38
N GLY A 13 -35.35 8.78 1.50
CA GLY A 13 -34.28 7.99 2.10
C GLY A 13 -33.77 6.88 1.19
N ILE A 14 -34.67 6.13 0.54
CA ILE A 14 -34.30 5.08 -0.43
C ILE A 14 -33.60 5.68 -1.64
N ALA A 15 -34.14 6.76 -2.19
CA ALA A 15 -33.55 7.45 -3.35
C ALA A 15 -32.15 7.99 -3.03
N LEU A 16 -31.97 8.59 -1.86
CA LEU A 16 -30.67 9.07 -1.38
C LEU A 16 -29.68 7.92 -1.23
N PHE A 17 -30.10 6.81 -0.61
CA PHE A 17 -29.25 5.63 -0.45
C PHE A 17 -28.83 5.06 -1.81
N ALA A 18 -29.77 4.89 -2.75
CA ALA A 18 -29.49 4.43 -4.11
C ALA A 18 -28.48 5.34 -4.82
N LEU A 19 -28.65 6.66 -4.74
CA LEU A 19 -27.73 7.64 -5.32
C LEU A 19 -26.32 7.52 -4.73
N LEU A 20 -26.20 7.41 -3.40
CA LEU A 20 -24.91 7.26 -2.72
C LEU A 20 -24.23 5.94 -3.15
N THR A 21 -24.98 4.84 -3.20
CA THR A 21 -24.41 3.55 -3.64
C THR A 21 -23.93 3.61 -5.09
N TYR A 22 -24.65 4.30 -5.98
CA TYR A 22 -24.23 4.50 -7.36
C TYR A 22 -22.91 5.30 -7.45
N ILE A 23 -22.82 6.42 -6.73
CA ILE A 23 -21.57 7.21 -6.71
C ILE A 23 -20.40 6.35 -6.22
N ILE A 24 -20.59 5.57 -5.17
CA ILE A 24 -19.53 4.73 -4.60
C ILE A 24 -19.15 3.58 -5.55
N ALA A 25 -20.12 2.86 -6.11
CA ALA A 25 -19.89 1.69 -6.95
C ALA A 25 -19.12 2.00 -8.25
N TRP A 26 -19.31 3.19 -8.81
CA TRP A 26 -18.58 3.67 -9.99
C TRP A 26 -17.42 4.63 -9.67
N SER A 27 -17.10 4.82 -8.39
CA SER A 27 -15.96 5.66 -7.99
C SER A 27 -14.63 4.92 -8.05
N THR A 28 -13.55 5.69 -8.22
CA THR A 28 -12.17 5.19 -8.11
C THR A 28 -11.65 5.16 -6.66
N LEU A 29 -12.51 5.42 -5.66
CA LEU A 29 -12.13 5.54 -4.24
C LEU A 29 -11.41 4.30 -3.69
N PHE A 30 -11.69 3.11 -4.23
CA PHE A 30 -11.09 1.84 -3.79
C PHE A 30 -10.00 1.32 -4.72
N THR A 31 -9.36 2.21 -5.48
CA THR A 31 -8.24 1.86 -6.37
C THR A 31 -6.92 2.44 -5.85
N VAL A 32 -5.81 1.81 -6.24
CA VAL A 32 -4.46 2.30 -5.96
C VAL A 32 -4.24 3.54 -6.83
N SER A 33 -4.35 4.71 -6.22
CA SER A 33 -4.09 5.99 -6.88
C SER A 33 -2.58 6.30 -6.93
N LYS A 34 -1.86 5.93 -5.86
CA LYS A 34 -0.44 6.25 -5.72
C LYS A 34 0.30 5.18 -4.92
N VAL A 35 1.55 4.91 -5.30
CA VAL A 35 2.49 4.12 -4.49
C VAL A 35 3.60 5.06 -4.00
N VAL A 36 3.84 5.09 -2.70
CA VAL A 36 4.89 5.90 -2.08
C VAL A 36 5.90 4.97 -1.43
N VAL A 37 7.17 5.10 -1.78
CA VAL A 37 8.27 4.33 -1.19
C VAL A 37 9.12 5.26 -0.33
N THR A 38 9.45 4.82 0.88
CA THR A 38 10.40 5.51 1.76
C THR A 38 11.54 4.58 2.14
N GLY A 39 12.75 5.14 2.29
CA GLY A 39 13.94 4.40 2.72
C GLY A 39 14.64 3.56 1.63
N ALA A 40 14.16 3.61 0.39
CA ALA A 40 14.78 2.95 -0.76
C ALA A 40 14.40 3.64 -2.08
N GLN A 41 14.99 3.19 -3.19
CA GLN A 41 14.71 3.72 -4.52
C GLN A 41 13.26 3.42 -4.96
N GLN A 42 12.50 4.47 -5.26
CA GLN A 42 11.07 4.40 -5.58
C GLN A 42 10.75 3.41 -6.71
N SER A 43 11.41 3.55 -7.86
CA SER A 43 11.11 2.75 -9.06
C SER A 43 11.42 1.26 -8.86
N ALA A 44 12.55 0.94 -8.24
CA ALA A 44 12.97 -0.44 -7.99
C ALA A 44 11.98 -1.15 -7.06
N MET A 45 11.59 -0.51 -5.97
CA MET A 45 10.74 -1.12 -4.95
C MET A 45 9.28 -1.19 -5.38
N GLN A 46 8.78 -0.19 -6.12
CA GLN A 46 7.45 -0.26 -6.71
C GLN A 46 7.33 -1.46 -7.65
N ASN A 47 8.30 -1.66 -8.55
CA ASN A 47 8.31 -2.81 -9.47
C ASN A 47 8.41 -4.14 -8.71
N LEU A 48 9.28 -4.23 -7.70
CA LEU A 48 9.45 -5.44 -6.92
C LEU A 48 8.21 -5.79 -6.10
N SER A 49 7.52 -4.79 -5.55
CA SER A 49 6.31 -4.96 -4.74
C SER A 49 5.16 -5.64 -5.50
N GLY A 50 5.11 -5.48 -6.82
CA GLY A 50 4.02 -5.97 -7.65
C GLY A 50 2.71 -5.17 -7.52
N VAL A 51 2.72 -4.06 -6.78
CA VAL A 51 1.55 -3.18 -6.64
C VAL A 51 1.43 -2.28 -7.85
N THR A 52 0.32 -2.37 -8.58
CA THR A 52 0.08 -1.59 -9.79
C THR A 52 -0.89 -0.44 -9.54
N ILE A 53 -0.60 0.73 -10.10
CA ILE A 53 -1.53 1.87 -10.06
C ILE A 53 -2.80 1.51 -10.85
N GLY A 54 -3.97 1.81 -10.30
CA GLY A 54 -5.28 1.46 -10.86
C GLY A 54 -5.82 0.10 -10.41
N GLU A 55 -5.02 -0.73 -9.74
CA GLU A 55 -5.50 -1.98 -9.15
C GLU A 55 -6.46 -1.72 -7.99
N LYS A 56 -7.36 -2.66 -7.68
CA LYS A 56 -8.24 -2.56 -6.51
C LYS A 56 -7.41 -2.63 -5.21
N LEU A 57 -7.56 -1.66 -4.31
CA LEU A 57 -6.91 -1.63 -2.99
C LEU A 57 -7.16 -2.90 -2.17
N ALA A 58 -8.33 -3.51 -2.35
CA ALA A 58 -8.72 -4.75 -1.70
C ALA A 58 -7.85 -5.95 -2.12
N ARG A 59 -7.27 -5.93 -3.33
CA ARG A 59 -6.39 -7.00 -3.83
C ARG A 59 -4.95 -6.85 -3.35
N VAL A 60 -4.54 -5.63 -3.00
CA VAL A 60 -3.22 -5.39 -2.41
C VAL A 60 -3.17 -6.03 -1.02
N GLU A 61 -2.43 -7.11 -0.86
CA GLU A 61 -2.23 -7.76 0.44
C GLU A 61 -0.95 -7.25 1.11
N PRO A 62 -1.03 -6.37 2.13
CA PRO A 62 0.16 -5.72 2.70
C PRO A 62 1.20 -6.72 3.21
N ARG A 63 0.74 -7.80 3.85
CA ARG A 63 1.61 -8.84 4.40
C ARG A 63 2.32 -9.64 3.30
N ALA A 64 1.62 -9.96 2.21
CA ALA A 64 2.22 -10.67 1.09
C ALA A 64 3.26 -9.79 0.38
N VAL A 65 2.95 -8.50 0.18
CA VAL A 65 3.89 -7.52 -0.39
C VAL A 65 5.11 -7.35 0.53
N ALA A 66 4.90 -7.19 1.83
CA ALA A 66 5.98 -7.07 2.81
C ALA A 66 6.90 -8.29 2.77
N ARG A 67 6.32 -9.51 2.78
CA ARG A 67 7.07 -10.76 2.69
C ARG A 67 7.90 -10.85 1.40
N LYS A 68 7.31 -10.50 0.26
CA LYS A 68 7.99 -10.50 -1.03
C LYS A 68 9.17 -9.52 -1.04
N LEU A 69 9.00 -8.33 -0.47
CA LEU A 69 10.09 -7.36 -0.36
C LEU A 69 11.18 -7.85 0.62
N GLN A 70 10.81 -8.50 1.71
CA GLN A 70 11.74 -9.08 2.69
C GLN A 70 12.58 -10.26 2.15
N GLU A 71 12.24 -10.85 1.00
CA GLU A 71 13.12 -11.82 0.33
C GLU A 71 14.45 -11.20 -0.12
N GLN A 72 14.51 -9.86 -0.19
CA GLN A 72 15.76 -9.15 -0.45
C GLN A 72 16.63 -9.10 0.80
N LEU A 73 17.80 -9.75 0.74
CA LEU A 73 18.71 -9.87 1.89
C LEU A 73 19.20 -8.53 2.45
N TRP A 74 19.27 -7.47 1.64
CA TRP A 74 19.70 -6.14 2.08
C TRP A 74 18.62 -5.38 2.86
N ILE A 75 17.39 -5.89 2.92
CA ILE A 75 16.28 -5.27 3.65
C ILE A 75 16.18 -5.88 5.05
N GLU A 76 16.17 -5.04 6.08
CA GLU A 76 16.00 -5.44 7.49
C GLU A 76 14.52 -5.53 7.85
N GLY A 77 13.73 -4.57 7.36
CA GLY A 77 12.32 -4.46 7.68
C GLY A 77 11.51 -3.80 6.57
N VAL A 78 10.24 -4.18 6.47
CA VAL A 78 9.28 -3.61 5.52
C VAL A 78 7.96 -3.43 6.25
N ASP A 79 7.43 -2.22 6.20
CA ASP A 79 6.05 -1.93 6.58
C ASP A 79 5.27 -1.50 5.34
N VAL A 80 4.09 -2.09 5.17
CA VAL A 80 3.20 -1.82 4.04
C VAL A 80 1.86 -1.39 4.60
N SER A 81 1.45 -0.18 4.26
CA SER A 81 0.15 0.35 4.67
C SER A 81 -0.68 0.79 3.47
N ARG A 82 -2.00 0.68 3.62
CA ARG A 82 -2.99 1.09 2.62
C ARG A 82 -3.84 2.19 3.21
N ASN A 83 -3.91 3.33 2.52
CA ASN A 83 -4.84 4.39 2.83
C ASN A 83 -6.05 4.29 1.88
N TRP A 84 -7.17 3.86 2.45
CA TRP A 84 -8.43 3.62 1.73
C TRP A 84 -9.16 4.89 1.33
N ILE A 85 -8.84 6.03 1.94
CA ILE A 85 -9.51 7.30 1.69
C ILE A 85 -8.93 7.97 0.44
N ASN A 86 -7.60 7.90 0.27
CA ASN A 86 -6.90 8.57 -0.83
C ASN A 86 -6.27 7.60 -1.86
N GLY A 87 -6.46 6.29 -1.70
CA GLY A 87 -5.92 5.30 -2.63
C GLY A 87 -4.41 5.10 -2.55
N THR A 88 -3.74 5.58 -1.50
CA THR A 88 -2.27 5.52 -1.41
C THR A 88 -1.81 4.22 -0.75
N VAL A 89 -0.86 3.53 -1.39
CA VAL A 89 -0.12 2.41 -0.80
C VAL A 89 1.27 2.92 -0.42
N THR A 90 1.62 2.82 0.86
CA THR A 90 2.92 3.24 1.36
C THR A 90 3.78 2.01 1.64
N LEU A 91 4.99 2.00 1.09
CA LEU A 91 6.02 1.00 1.29
C LEU A 91 7.16 1.66 2.07
N GLN A 92 7.24 1.36 3.36
CA GLN A 92 8.31 1.86 4.21
C GLN A 92 9.38 0.78 4.36
N ILE A 93 10.54 1.03 3.78
CA ILE A 93 11.64 0.08 3.71
C ILE A 93 12.73 0.52 4.67
N THR A 94 13.21 -0.42 5.48
CA THR A 94 14.34 -0.23 6.39
C THR A 94 15.51 -1.03 5.83
N PRO A 95 16.51 -0.38 5.20
CA PRO A 95 17.70 -1.06 4.73
C PRO A 95 18.55 -1.57 5.89
N ARG A 96 19.22 -2.70 5.70
CA ARG A 96 20.24 -3.20 6.64
C ARG A 96 21.43 -2.26 6.67
N LYS A 97 22.02 -2.12 7.86
CA LYS A 97 23.25 -1.35 8.06
C LYS A 97 24.46 -2.30 8.03
N PRO A 98 25.39 -2.13 7.08
CA PRO A 98 26.61 -2.93 7.05
C PRO A 98 27.52 -2.55 8.22
N ILE A 99 28.19 -3.53 8.81
CA ILE A 99 29.22 -3.34 9.85
C ILE A 99 30.62 -3.74 9.35
N GLY A 100 30.71 -4.37 8.19
CA GLY A 100 31.97 -4.78 7.59
C GLY A 100 31.76 -5.48 6.25
N ILE A 101 32.84 -6.04 5.73
CA ILE A 101 32.86 -6.85 4.51
C ILE A 101 33.39 -8.24 4.86
N PHE A 102 32.65 -9.28 4.47
CA PHE A 102 33.03 -10.67 4.62
C PHE A 102 32.96 -11.36 3.25
N ALA A 103 34.07 -11.96 2.82
CA ALA A 103 34.19 -12.63 1.51
C ALA A 103 33.70 -11.77 0.32
N GLY A 104 33.98 -10.46 0.35
CA GLY A 104 33.60 -9.52 -0.71
C GLY A 104 32.13 -9.05 -0.67
N ARG A 105 31.35 -9.44 0.35
CA ARG A 105 29.95 -9.02 0.54
C ARG A 105 29.79 -8.23 1.84
N PHE A 106 28.77 -7.38 1.94
CA PHE A 106 28.50 -6.67 3.18
C PHE A 106 27.95 -7.63 4.23
N ILE A 107 28.31 -7.43 5.50
CA ILE A 107 27.79 -8.19 6.63
C ILE A 107 27.17 -7.25 7.66
N ASP A 108 26.05 -7.65 8.28
CA ASP A 108 25.40 -6.90 9.36
C ASP A 108 25.72 -7.48 10.77
N LYS A 109 25.18 -6.82 11.81
CA LYS A 109 25.30 -7.25 13.21
C LYS A 109 24.70 -8.64 13.51
N SER A 110 23.82 -9.14 12.65
CA SER A 110 23.21 -10.47 12.80
C SER A 110 24.03 -11.58 12.15
N GLY A 111 25.12 -11.22 11.45
CA GLY A 111 25.94 -12.15 10.67
C GLY A 111 25.36 -12.44 9.28
N THR A 112 24.32 -11.71 8.85
CA THR A 112 23.73 -11.88 7.53
C THR A 112 24.59 -11.17 6.49
N THR A 113 24.96 -11.88 5.43
CA THR A 113 25.67 -11.30 4.28
C THR A 113 24.71 -10.88 3.18
N PHE A 114 24.94 -9.71 2.58
CA PHE A 114 24.06 -9.14 1.56
C PHE A 114 24.83 -8.22 0.60
N ASP A 115 24.19 -7.92 -0.52
CA ASP A 115 24.68 -6.97 -1.52
C ASP A 115 23.74 -5.75 -1.57
N ILE A 116 24.31 -4.56 -1.69
CA ILE A 116 23.52 -3.32 -1.77
C ILE A 116 23.19 -3.07 -3.24
N PRO A 117 21.90 -2.93 -3.61
CA PRO A 117 21.53 -2.61 -4.98
C PRO A 117 22.02 -1.21 -5.36
N GLY A 118 22.77 -1.12 -6.47
CA GLY A 118 23.35 0.13 -6.97
C GLY A 118 24.67 0.55 -6.32
N GLY A 119 25.38 -0.41 -5.69
CA GLY A 119 26.73 -0.23 -5.15
C GLY A 119 27.77 0.14 -6.20
#